data_AF-A0A506Y3X7-F1
#
_entry.id   AF-A0A506Y3X7-F1
#
_cell.length_a   1.000
_cell.length_b   1.000
_cell.length_c   1.000
_cell.angle_alpha   90.00
_cell.angle_beta   90.00
_cell.angle_gamma   90.00
#
_symmetry.space_group_name_H-M   'P 1'
#
loop_
_entity.id
_entity.type
_entity.pdbx_description
1 polymer ?
#
loop_
_entity_poly.entity_id
_entity_poly.type
_entity_poly.pdbx_seq_one_letter_code
_entity_poly.pdbx_strand_id
1 'polypeptide(L)'
;MTDSAAAADPSVCYRHPDRQSWVLCQRCGRTICPECQILAPVGVQCPECVREAGGSVRWQSTGSPLSSAAKRRSRPRWVQSLLRLMHPDSDAPVLTYGILGISVLLWLIGFFTDSLPFNWLAAAPVDGLEWQIWRYFTSVLTFPSRLDPSILSFLLSGVFFFLIAPSAERTFGRSRFLLVFVSGAVVGSAASVALGSVGFGFSGALFGLLAGFFIVQRSMGGVGTQLLIIIALNVMISVLFGGNLAMLFGGLIGGALAAFILGRFEYRARSKPATPVALIVAIWAVAIIVATVRIAVVPALG
;
A
#
# COMPACT_ATOMS: atom_id res chain seq x y z
N MET A 1 3.56 38.89 69.31
CA MET A 1 4.48 37.89 68.71
C MET A 1 3.92 36.52 69.05
N THR A 2 3.08 35.96 68.18
CA THR A 2 2.49 34.62 68.36
C THR A 2 3.17 33.68 67.40
N ASP A 3 4.08 32.89 67.96
CA ASP A 3 4.77 31.77 67.33
C ASP A 3 3.84 30.55 67.30
N SER A 4 3.65 29.98 66.12
CA SER A 4 3.38 28.55 65.87
C SER A 4 3.10 28.34 64.38
N ALA A 5 4.10 28.62 63.55
CA ALA A 5 4.17 28.00 62.23
C ALA A 5 4.59 26.55 62.46
N ALA A 6 3.62 25.68 62.73
CA ALA A 6 3.83 24.24 62.69
C ALA A 6 4.55 23.91 61.39
N ALA A 7 5.80 23.47 61.48
CA ALA A 7 6.60 23.08 60.33
C ALA A 7 5.85 21.96 59.62
N ALA A 8 5.17 22.31 58.53
CA ALA A 8 4.45 21.35 57.71
C ALA A 8 5.45 20.30 57.25
N ASP A 9 5.25 19.06 57.65
CA ASP A 9 6.09 17.94 57.26
C ASP A 9 6.21 17.94 55.72
N PRO A 10 7.43 18.11 55.15
CA PRO A 10 7.64 18.22 53.72
C PRO A 10 7.42 16.88 52.99
N SER A 11 6.98 15.84 53.69
CA SER A 11 6.63 14.55 53.12
C SER A 11 5.15 14.36 52.84
N VAL A 12 4.25 15.28 53.22
CA VAL A 12 2.78 15.13 53.04
C VAL A 12 2.18 16.24 52.20
N CYS A 13 1.08 15.96 51.50
CA CYS A 13 0.43 16.93 50.64
C CYS A 13 -0.26 18.04 51.44
N TYR A 14 -0.07 19.31 51.05
CA TYR A 14 -0.69 20.46 51.74
C TYR A 14 -2.24 20.45 51.78
N ARG A 15 -2.92 19.69 50.92
CA ARG A 15 -4.39 19.48 50.95
C ARG A 15 -4.81 18.13 51.55
N HIS A 16 -3.91 17.15 51.56
CA HIS A 16 -4.21 15.79 52.00
C HIS A 16 -3.13 15.36 53.00
N PRO A 17 -3.32 15.62 54.30
CA PRO A 17 -2.33 15.29 55.33
C PRO A 17 -2.08 13.79 55.45
N ASP A 18 -3.04 12.96 55.02
CA ASP A 18 -2.95 11.49 55.07
C ASP A 18 -2.14 10.89 53.91
N ARG A 19 -1.64 11.71 52.98
CA ARG A 19 -0.97 11.23 51.76
C ARG A 19 0.45 11.75 51.67
N GLN A 20 1.39 10.81 51.71
CA GLN A 20 2.79 11.12 51.47
C GLN A 20 3.05 11.45 50.00
N SER A 21 3.81 12.51 49.77
CA SER A 21 4.26 12.92 48.44
C SER A 21 5.53 13.77 48.53
N TRP A 22 6.43 13.56 47.58
CA TRP A 22 7.69 14.30 47.44
C TRP A 22 7.70 15.21 46.22
N VAL A 23 6.56 15.37 45.55
CA VAL A 23 6.41 16.24 44.37
C VAL A 23 6.14 17.67 44.83
N LEU A 24 6.99 18.61 44.40
CA LEU A 24 6.91 20.02 44.77
C LEU A 24 6.32 20.86 43.63
N CYS A 25 5.45 21.82 43.99
CA CYS A 25 4.98 22.85 43.07
C CYS A 25 6.14 23.69 42.56
N GLN A 26 6.32 23.80 41.25
CA GLN A 26 7.39 24.61 40.65
C GLN A 26 7.23 26.12 40.92
N ARG A 27 6.04 26.58 41.34
CA ARG A 27 5.77 28.01 41.58
C ARG A 27 5.86 28.40 43.05
N CYS A 28 5.28 27.61 43.95
CA CYS A 28 5.18 27.95 45.38
C CYS A 28 5.97 27.02 46.30
N GLY A 29 6.60 25.96 45.78
CA GLY A 29 7.41 25.01 46.56
C GLY A 29 6.62 24.12 47.51
N ARG A 30 5.28 24.13 47.51
CA ARG A 30 4.47 23.24 48.36
C ARG A 30 4.43 21.82 47.82
N THR A 31 4.32 20.85 48.71
CA THR A 31 4.23 19.40 48.44
C THR A 31 2.82 19.01 47.97
N ILE A 32 2.70 18.35 46.82
CA ILE A 32 1.41 18.01 46.18
C ILE A 32 1.32 16.51 45.92
N CYS A 33 0.20 15.87 46.24
CA CYS A 33 -0.03 14.45 45.90
C CYS A 33 -0.35 14.25 44.39
N PRO A 34 -0.22 13.03 43.86
CA PRO A 34 -0.50 12.73 42.44
C PRO A 34 -1.94 13.00 41.98
N GLU A 35 -2.88 13.16 42.90
CA GLU A 35 -4.24 13.57 42.59
C GLU A 35 -4.37 15.09 42.49
N CYS A 36 -3.74 15.84 43.39
CA CYS A 36 -3.80 17.31 43.38
C CYS A 36 -2.83 17.96 42.37
N GLN A 37 -1.91 17.21 41.77
CA GLN A 37 -0.94 17.76 40.82
C GLN A 37 -1.62 18.16 39.50
N ILE A 38 -1.27 19.33 38.98
CA ILE A 38 -1.68 19.77 37.64
C ILE A 38 -0.43 19.82 36.75
N LEU A 39 -0.45 19.08 35.64
CA LEU A 39 0.62 19.11 34.66
C LEU A 39 0.53 20.42 33.85
N ALA A 40 1.52 21.29 34.03
CA ALA A 40 1.69 22.52 33.27
C ALA A 40 2.85 22.37 32.27
N PRO A 41 2.95 23.24 31.24
CA PRO A 41 4.05 23.20 30.26
C PRO A 41 5.46 23.28 30.87
N VAL A 42 5.58 23.80 32.09
CA VAL A 42 6.85 23.99 32.81
C VAL A 42 6.89 23.17 34.10
N GLY A 43 6.36 21.94 34.06
CA GLY A 43 6.36 21.01 35.18
C GLY A 43 5.08 21.01 36.00
N VAL A 44 5.16 20.57 37.25
CA VAL A 44 4.00 20.36 38.12
C VAL A 44 3.64 21.63 38.89
N GLN A 45 2.36 22.01 38.87
CA GLN A 45 1.83 23.17 39.60
C GLN A 45 0.63 22.79 40.49
N CYS A 46 0.41 23.56 41.57
CA CYS A 46 -0.74 23.37 42.46
C CYS A 46 -2.00 24.11 41.96
N PRO A 47 -3.20 23.66 42.35
CA PRO A 47 -4.48 24.27 41.97
C PRO A 47 -4.62 25.75 42.26
N GLU A 48 -4.07 26.25 43.37
CA GLU A 48 -4.14 27.67 43.72
C GLU A 48 -3.25 28.52 42.80
N CYS A 49 -2.02 28.06 42.55
CA CYS A 49 -1.09 28.74 41.64
C CYS A 49 -1.61 28.80 40.20
N VAL A 50 -2.34 27.76 39.74
CA VAL A 50 -2.97 27.76 38.41
C VAL A 50 -4.16 28.72 38.37
N ARG A 51 -4.96 28.77 39.45
CA ARG A 51 -6.11 29.69 39.56
C ARG A 51 -5.68 31.15 39.62
N GLU A 52 -4.60 31.44 40.34
CA GLU A 52 -3.96 32.78 40.38
C GLU A 52 -3.37 33.19 39.03
N ALA A 53 -2.94 32.24 38.19
CA ALA A 53 -2.44 32.51 36.83
C ALA A 53 -3.57 32.79 35.81
N GLY A 54 -4.84 32.81 36.22
CA GLY A 54 -5.98 32.92 35.31
C GLY A 54 -6.24 31.66 34.47
N GLY A 55 -5.56 30.55 34.79
CA GLY A 55 -5.77 29.27 34.13
C GLY A 55 -7.03 28.57 34.63
N SER A 56 -7.84 28.02 33.72
CA SER A 56 -8.88 27.07 34.11
C SER A 56 -8.22 25.75 34.52
N VAL A 57 -8.49 25.30 35.75
CA VAL A 57 -7.99 24.00 36.23
C VAL A 57 -8.75 22.90 35.50
N ARG A 58 -8.20 22.42 34.37
CA ARG A 58 -8.71 21.21 33.73
C ARG A 58 -8.15 20.01 34.50
N TRP A 59 -8.88 19.62 35.54
CA TRP A 59 -8.60 18.40 36.31
C TRP A 59 -8.60 17.19 35.36
N GLN A 60 -7.42 16.62 35.11
CA GLN A 60 -7.27 15.30 34.51
C GLN A 60 -6.77 14.39 35.63
N SER A 61 -7.67 13.64 36.25
CA SER A 61 -7.24 12.66 37.25
C SER A 61 -6.36 11.62 36.56
N THR A 62 -5.22 11.33 37.16
CA THR A 62 -4.23 10.33 36.71
C THR A 62 -4.75 8.88 36.73
N GLY A 63 -6.04 8.67 37.02
CA GLY A 63 -6.74 7.38 36.98
C GLY A 63 -7.93 7.31 36.01
N SER A 64 -8.26 8.38 35.27
CA SER A 64 -9.26 8.30 34.20
C SER A 64 -8.64 7.66 32.96
N PRO A 65 -9.20 6.57 32.40
CA PRO A 65 -8.77 6.13 31.07
C PRO A 65 -8.97 7.32 30.12
N LEU A 66 -8.04 7.54 29.19
CA LEU A 66 -8.15 8.57 28.16
C LEU A 66 -9.45 8.37 27.36
N SER A 67 -10.55 8.96 27.81
CA SER A 67 -11.81 9.01 27.08
C SER A 67 -12.05 10.43 26.56
N SER A 68 -11.04 11.02 25.94
CA SER A 68 -11.28 11.94 24.82
C SER A 68 -11.56 11.13 23.55
N ALA A 69 -12.40 10.10 23.66
CA ALA A 69 -13.08 9.52 22.52
C ALA A 69 -14.19 10.52 22.17
N ALA A 70 -13.81 11.53 21.38
CA ALA A 70 -14.76 12.28 20.58
C ALA A 70 -15.79 11.30 20.03
N LYS A 71 -17.07 11.66 20.17
CA LYS A 71 -18.31 10.95 19.82
C LYS A 71 -18.30 10.47 18.35
N ARG A 72 -17.35 9.60 17.98
CA ARG A 72 -17.30 8.87 16.72
C ARG A 72 -18.24 7.71 16.95
N ARG A 73 -19.45 7.86 16.39
CA ARG A 73 -20.41 6.79 16.11
C ARG A 73 -19.65 5.46 15.98
N SER A 74 -19.85 4.56 16.93
CA SER A 74 -19.09 3.32 17.07
C SER A 74 -19.23 2.48 15.80
N ARG A 75 -18.38 2.75 14.81
CA ARG A 75 -18.29 1.90 13.63
C ARG A 75 -17.87 0.52 14.13
N PRO A 76 -18.51 -0.57 13.67
CA PRO A 76 -18.19 -1.90 14.13
C PRO A 76 -16.70 -2.20 13.91
N ARG A 77 -16.10 -3.02 14.78
CA ARG A 77 -14.63 -3.22 14.84
C ARG A 77 -14.06 -3.64 13.47
N TRP A 78 -14.78 -4.44 12.69
CA TRP A 78 -14.37 -4.83 11.34
C TRP A 78 -14.29 -3.63 10.37
N VAL A 79 -15.21 -2.67 10.46
CA VAL A 79 -15.18 -1.42 9.66
C VAL A 79 -14.03 -0.53 10.08
N GLN A 80 -13.73 -0.44 11.39
CA GLN A 80 -12.57 0.32 11.87
C GLN A 80 -11.24 -0.33 11.47
N SER A 81 -11.16 -1.66 11.51
CA SER A 81 -9.99 -2.39 11.02
C SER A 81 -9.81 -2.21 9.52
N LEU A 82 -10.89 -2.32 8.73
CA LEU A 82 -10.86 -2.03 7.29
C LEU A 82 -10.44 -0.59 6.99
N LEU A 83 -10.98 0.39 7.72
CA LEU A 83 -10.59 1.80 7.56
C LEU A 83 -9.14 2.07 7.98
N ARG A 84 -8.63 1.42 9.04
CA ARG A 84 -7.22 1.52 9.44
C ARG A 84 -6.30 0.84 8.43
N LEU A 85 -6.69 -0.31 7.90
CA LEU A 85 -6.01 -0.95 6.78
C LEU A 85 -6.01 -0.03 5.55
N MET A 86 -7.11 0.65 5.25
CA MET A 86 -7.21 1.59 4.13
C MET A 86 -6.55 2.96 4.37
N HIS A 87 -6.09 3.29 5.59
CA HIS A 87 -5.36 4.54 5.82
C HIS A 87 -4.01 4.53 5.11
N PRO A 88 -3.60 5.64 4.44
CA PRO A 88 -2.35 5.73 3.68
C PRO A 88 -1.08 5.35 4.47
N ASP A 89 -1.09 5.59 5.78
CA ASP A 89 0.06 5.37 6.68
C ASP A 89 0.09 3.98 7.35
N SER A 90 -0.80 3.06 6.96
CA SER A 90 -0.78 1.69 7.49
C SER A 90 0.24 0.84 6.74
N ASP A 91 1.25 0.31 7.44
CA ASP A 91 2.30 -0.61 6.92
C ASP A 91 1.79 -1.96 6.38
N ALA A 92 0.48 -2.23 6.53
CA ALA A 92 -0.14 -3.42 5.96
C ALA A 92 -0.22 -3.32 4.41
N PRO A 93 0.21 -4.36 3.68
CA PRO A 93 0.16 -4.43 2.21
C PRO A 93 -1.26 -4.80 1.73
N VAL A 94 -2.17 -3.83 1.84
CA VAL A 94 -3.61 -4.04 1.60
C VAL A 94 -3.91 -4.28 0.12
N LEU A 95 -3.19 -3.61 -0.79
CA LEU A 95 -3.41 -3.81 -2.23
C LEU A 95 -3.01 -5.21 -2.64
N THR A 96 -1.89 -5.71 -2.13
CA THR A 96 -1.43 -7.07 -2.40
C THR A 96 -2.45 -8.11 -1.95
N TYR A 97 -2.92 -8.02 -0.70
CA TYR A 97 -3.92 -8.97 -0.21
C TYR A 97 -5.28 -8.82 -0.91
N GLY A 98 -5.67 -7.60 -1.26
CA GLY A 98 -6.87 -7.31 -2.03
C GLY A 98 -6.84 -7.92 -3.43
N ILE A 99 -5.75 -7.69 -4.17
CA ILE A 99 -5.54 -8.24 -5.53
C ILE A 99 -5.53 -9.76 -5.48
N LEU A 100 -4.77 -10.36 -4.55
CA LEU A 100 -4.69 -11.80 -4.42
C LEU A 100 -6.06 -12.41 -4.04
N GLY A 101 -6.76 -11.80 -3.08
CA GLY A 101 -8.10 -12.24 -2.67
C GLY A 101 -9.13 -12.15 -3.79
N ILE A 102 -9.10 -11.09 -4.60
CA ILE A 102 -9.98 -10.94 -5.78
C ILE A 102 -9.65 -12.03 -6.81
N SER A 103 -8.38 -12.28 -7.10
CA SER A 103 -7.99 -13.33 -8.05
C SER A 103 -8.40 -14.73 -7.58
N VAL A 104 -8.28 -15.02 -6.29
CA VAL A 104 -8.78 -16.27 -5.69
C VAL A 104 -10.29 -16.38 -5.85
N LEU A 105 -11.03 -15.31 -5.56
CA LEU A 105 -12.48 -15.29 -5.71
C LEU A 105 -12.91 -15.51 -7.17
N LEU A 106 -12.28 -14.82 -8.12
CA LEU A 106 -12.54 -15.01 -9.55
C LEU A 106 -12.21 -16.42 -10.02
N TRP A 107 -11.12 -17.00 -9.53
CA TRP A 107 -10.74 -18.37 -9.85
C TRP A 107 -11.77 -19.37 -9.31
N LEU A 108 -12.26 -19.18 -8.07
CA LEU A 108 -13.33 -20.00 -7.48
C LEU A 108 -14.65 -19.86 -8.24
N ILE A 109 -15.05 -18.65 -8.63
CA ILE A 109 -16.24 -18.45 -9.47
C ILE A 109 -16.06 -19.15 -10.81
N GLY A 110 -14.88 -19.02 -11.43
CA GLY A 110 -14.55 -19.67 -12.69
C GLY A 110 -14.57 -21.19 -12.58
N PHE A 111 -14.24 -21.75 -11.43
CA PHE A 111 -14.28 -23.20 -11.19
C PHE A 111 -15.70 -23.77 -11.29
N PHE A 112 -16.71 -23.03 -10.82
CA PHE A 112 -18.12 -23.45 -10.90
C PHE A 112 -18.83 -23.04 -12.21
N THR A 113 -18.22 -22.17 -13.01
CA THR A 113 -18.84 -21.57 -14.21
C THR A 113 -18.08 -21.90 -15.49
N ASP A 114 -17.29 -22.99 -15.49
CA ASP A 114 -16.49 -23.42 -16.65
C ASP A 114 -15.59 -22.30 -17.20
N SER A 115 -14.84 -21.64 -16.32
CA SER A 115 -13.88 -20.56 -16.62
C SER A 115 -14.48 -19.29 -17.24
N LEU A 116 -15.77 -19.02 -17.02
CA LEU A 116 -16.45 -17.81 -17.53
C LEU A 116 -15.73 -16.49 -17.19
N PRO A 117 -15.23 -16.24 -15.95
CA PRO A 117 -14.49 -15.03 -15.64
C PRO A 117 -13.21 -14.90 -16.47
N PHE A 118 -12.50 -15.99 -16.70
CA PHE A 118 -11.31 -15.99 -17.56
C PHE A 118 -11.67 -15.62 -19.00
N ASN A 119 -12.71 -16.22 -19.55
CA ASN A 119 -13.14 -15.96 -20.93
C ASN A 119 -13.56 -14.50 -21.15
N TRP A 120 -14.16 -13.86 -20.15
CA TRP A 120 -14.62 -12.47 -20.28
C TRP A 120 -13.54 -11.43 -19.94
N LEU A 121 -12.69 -11.69 -18.94
CA LEU A 121 -11.77 -10.69 -18.39
C LEU A 121 -10.32 -10.88 -18.87
N ALA A 122 -9.92 -12.03 -19.43
CA ALA A 122 -8.57 -12.23 -19.96
C ALA A 122 -8.34 -11.45 -21.26
N ALA A 123 -7.12 -11.02 -21.49
CA ALA A 123 -6.73 -10.31 -22.70
C ALA A 123 -6.44 -11.34 -23.81
N ALA A 124 -7.46 -11.74 -24.56
CA ALA A 124 -7.34 -12.66 -25.68
C ALA A 124 -7.44 -11.92 -27.03
N PRO A 125 -6.73 -12.35 -28.08
CA PRO A 125 -6.87 -11.81 -29.43
C PRO A 125 -8.12 -12.42 -30.11
N VAL A 126 -9.27 -11.76 -29.96
CA VAL A 126 -10.55 -12.19 -30.56
C VAL A 126 -11.05 -11.06 -31.48
N ASP A 127 -11.63 -11.40 -32.62
CA ASP A 127 -12.17 -10.41 -33.55
C ASP A 127 -13.35 -9.63 -32.90
N GLY A 128 -13.37 -8.31 -33.09
CA GLY A 128 -14.41 -7.41 -32.51
C GLY A 128 -14.04 -6.73 -31.18
N LEU A 129 -12.76 -6.75 -30.78
CA LEU A 129 -12.27 -6.26 -29.48
C LEU A 129 -11.99 -4.75 -29.36
N GLU A 130 -12.28 -3.92 -30.38
CA GLU A 130 -11.93 -2.49 -30.36
C GLU A 130 -12.44 -1.74 -29.11
N TRP A 131 -13.55 -2.19 -28.55
CA TRP A 131 -14.22 -1.54 -27.42
C TRP A 131 -13.94 -2.18 -26.05
N GLN A 132 -13.34 -3.38 -26.00
CA GLN A 132 -13.19 -4.15 -24.75
C GLN A 132 -11.90 -3.82 -23.99
N ILE A 133 -11.65 -2.53 -23.78
CA ILE A 133 -10.41 -1.98 -23.20
C ILE A 133 -10.17 -2.50 -21.77
N TRP A 134 -11.23 -2.85 -21.03
CA TRP A 134 -11.11 -3.37 -19.67
C TRP A 134 -10.28 -4.66 -19.59
N ARG A 135 -10.25 -5.48 -20.65
CA ARG A 135 -9.52 -6.77 -20.65
C ARG A 135 -8.02 -6.61 -20.41
N TYR A 136 -7.40 -5.53 -20.88
CA TYR A 136 -5.99 -5.26 -20.62
C TYR A 136 -5.71 -5.00 -19.13
N PHE A 137 -6.68 -4.40 -18.42
CA PHE A 137 -6.58 -4.13 -16.98
C PHE A 137 -6.97 -5.35 -16.14
N THR A 138 -8.02 -6.07 -16.53
CA THR A 138 -8.57 -7.19 -15.76
C THR A 138 -7.81 -8.49 -15.96
N SER A 139 -7.04 -8.63 -17.05
CA SER A 139 -6.25 -9.82 -17.37
C SER A 139 -5.36 -10.31 -16.23
N VAL A 140 -4.84 -9.38 -15.43
CA VAL A 140 -3.95 -9.66 -14.30
C VAL A 140 -4.64 -10.43 -13.17
N LEU A 141 -5.98 -10.31 -13.07
CA LEU A 141 -6.78 -10.95 -12.01
C LEU A 141 -7.29 -12.33 -12.41
N THR A 142 -7.17 -12.69 -13.69
CA THR A 142 -7.79 -13.90 -14.24
C THR A 142 -6.80 -15.02 -14.46
N PHE A 143 -7.26 -16.24 -14.21
CA PHE A 143 -6.55 -17.47 -14.47
C PHE A 143 -7.51 -18.53 -15.01
N PRO A 144 -7.04 -19.48 -15.84
CA PRO A 144 -7.84 -20.64 -16.21
C PRO A 144 -8.24 -21.45 -14.96
N SER A 145 -9.54 -21.66 -14.78
CA SER A 145 -10.14 -22.27 -13.59
C SER A 145 -10.47 -23.75 -13.77
N ARG A 146 -9.48 -24.55 -14.19
CA ARG A 146 -9.64 -26.00 -14.42
C ARG A 146 -8.72 -26.81 -13.52
N LEU A 147 -9.11 -28.05 -13.20
CA LEU A 147 -8.27 -29.03 -12.48
C LEU A 147 -7.27 -29.73 -13.41
N ASP A 148 -6.65 -28.96 -14.28
CA ASP A 148 -5.62 -29.37 -15.22
C ASP A 148 -4.25 -28.84 -14.74
N PRO A 149 -3.13 -29.09 -15.45
CA PRO A 149 -1.83 -28.48 -15.12
C PRO A 149 -1.87 -26.94 -14.99
N SER A 150 -2.92 -26.29 -15.51
CA SER A 150 -3.20 -24.86 -15.36
C SER A 150 -3.43 -24.39 -13.91
N ILE A 151 -3.85 -25.26 -12.99
CA ILE A 151 -3.95 -24.91 -11.56
C ILE A 151 -2.59 -24.55 -10.97
N LEU A 152 -1.54 -25.19 -11.46
CA LEU A 152 -0.17 -24.92 -11.04
C LEU A 152 0.24 -23.49 -11.43
N SER A 153 -0.19 -23.01 -12.60
CA SER A 153 0.06 -21.63 -13.04
C SER A 153 -0.58 -20.62 -12.10
N PHE A 154 -1.80 -20.89 -11.62
CA PHE A 154 -2.47 -20.03 -10.63
C PHE A 154 -1.76 -20.07 -9.27
N LEU A 155 -1.51 -21.26 -8.72
CA LEU A 155 -0.89 -21.42 -7.40
C LEU A 155 0.53 -20.83 -7.38
N LEU A 156 1.36 -21.19 -8.36
CA LEU A 156 2.75 -20.73 -8.44
C LEU A 156 2.80 -19.21 -8.60
N SER A 157 2.02 -18.64 -9.53
CA SER A 157 1.96 -17.19 -9.72
C SER A 157 1.44 -16.48 -8.47
N GLY A 158 0.44 -17.05 -7.80
CA GLY A 158 -0.12 -16.52 -6.55
C GLY A 158 0.90 -16.50 -5.41
N VAL A 159 1.69 -17.57 -5.25
CA VAL A 159 2.77 -17.65 -4.27
C VAL A 159 3.87 -16.62 -4.59
N PHE A 160 4.33 -16.54 -5.83
CA PHE A 160 5.33 -15.53 -6.22
C PHE A 160 4.83 -14.10 -5.99
N PHE A 161 3.57 -13.83 -6.33
CA PHE A 161 2.93 -12.55 -6.04
C PHE A 161 2.88 -12.27 -4.55
N PHE A 162 2.46 -13.23 -3.73
CA PHE A 162 2.42 -13.10 -2.28
C PHE A 162 3.81 -12.86 -1.66
N LEU A 163 4.88 -13.41 -2.22
CA LEU A 163 6.24 -13.22 -1.72
C LEU A 163 6.82 -11.85 -2.11
N ILE A 164 6.59 -11.40 -3.33
CA ILE A 164 7.24 -10.20 -3.89
C ILE A 164 6.43 -8.94 -3.65
N ALA A 165 5.11 -8.99 -3.87
CA ALA A 165 4.26 -7.81 -3.88
C ALA A 165 4.15 -7.09 -2.52
N PRO A 166 4.10 -7.76 -1.35
CA PRO A 166 4.08 -7.06 -0.06
C PRO A 166 5.32 -6.19 0.16
N SER A 167 6.49 -6.72 -0.23
CA SER A 167 7.76 -5.99 -0.12
C SER A 167 7.77 -4.79 -1.07
N ALA A 168 7.25 -4.97 -2.28
CA ALA A 168 7.08 -3.90 -3.26
C ALA A 168 6.14 -2.81 -2.76
N GLU A 169 4.97 -3.17 -2.24
CA GLU A 169 3.98 -2.23 -1.75
C GLU A 169 4.51 -1.36 -0.60
N ARG A 170 5.28 -1.95 0.32
CA ARG A 170 5.93 -1.21 1.42
C ARG A 170 7.04 -0.29 0.93
N THR A 171 7.84 -0.73 -0.05
CA THR A 171 8.98 0.05 -0.55
C THR A 171 8.52 1.23 -1.42
N PHE A 172 7.58 1.01 -2.33
CA PHE A 172 7.07 2.06 -3.22
C PHE A 172 6.00 2.94 -2.58
N GLY A 173 5.28 2.43 -1.58
CA GLY A 173 4.02 3.00 -1.14
C GLY A 173 2.87 2.65 -2.10
N ARG A 174 1.65 2.75 -1.59
CA ARG A 174 0.43 2.19 -2.24
C ARG A 174 0.15 2.72 -3.65
N SER A 175 0.22 4.05 -3.83
CA SER A 175 -0.12 4.67 -5.11
C SER A 175 0.90 4.32 -6.20
N ARG A 176 2.19 4.37 -5.87
CA ARG A 176 3.28 4.05 -6.81
C ARG A 176 3.31 2.57 -7.13
N PHE A 177 3.13 1.71 -6.12
CA PHE A 177 2.97 0.28 -6.32
C PHE A 177 1.84 -0.02 -7.32
N LEU A 178 0.66 0.57 -7.13
CA LEU A 178 -0.47 0.36 -8.02
C LEU A 178 -0.18 0.84 -9.45
N LEU A 179 0.44 2.01 -9.61
CA LEU A 179 0.80 2.53 -10.94
C LEU A 179 1.80 1.62 -11.66
N VAL A 180 2.85 1.16 -10.98
CA VAL A 180 3.86 0.26 -11.57
C VAL A 180 3.24 -1.12 -11.86
N PHE A 181 2.45 -1.65 -10.93
CA PHE A 181 1.75 -2.92 -11.08
C PHE A 181 0.80 -2.92 -12.28
N VAL A 182 -0.07 -1.91 -12.38
CA VAL A 182 -1.01 -1.77 -13.50
C VAL A 182 -0.27 -1.51 -14.81
N SER A 183 0.82 -0.75 -14.79
CA SER A 183 1.64 -0.54 -15.99
C SER A 183 2.25 -1.84 -16.52
N GLY A 184 2.79 -2.68 -15.63
CA GLY A 184 3.29 -4.00 -16.01
C GLY A 184 2.17 -4.91 -16.55
N ALA A 185 1.00 -4.89 -15.91
CA ALA A 185 -0.17 -5.66 -16.35
C ALA A 185 -0.68 -5.24 -17.74
N VAL A 186 -0.89 -3.94 -17.95
CA VAL A 186 -1.48 -3.40 -19.17
C VAL A 186 -0.51 -3.50 -20.34
N VAL A 187 0.75 -3.11 -20.17
CA VAL A 187 1.73 -3.18 -21.26
C VAL A 187 2.11 -4.63 -21.57
N GLY A 188 2.19 -5.48 -20.55
CA GLY A 188 2.40 -6.92 -20.72
C GLY A 188 1.24 -7.59 -21.48
N SER A 189 0.00 -7.38 -21.05
CA SER A 189 -1.17 -7.95 -21.74
C SER A 189 -1.35 -7.37 -23.15
N ALA A 190 -1.07 -6.08 -23.36
CA ALA A 190 -1.07 -5.48 -24.69
C ALA A 190 -0.02 -6.12 -25.60
N ALA A 191 1.20 -6.37 -25.11
CA ALA A 191 2.23 -7.05 -25.88
C ALA A 191 1.86 -8.51 -26.22
N SER A 192 1.25 -9.24 -25.28
CA SER A 192 0.73 -10.59 -25.51
C SER A 192 -0.30 -10.62 -26.63
N VAL A 193 -1.30 -9.75 -26.51
CA VAL A 193 -2.41 -9.62 -27.45
C VAL A 193 -1.89 -9.18 -28.81
N ALA A 194 -0.98 -8.20 -28.84
CA ALA A 194 -0.30 -7.81 -30.05
C ALA A 194 0.33 -9.03 -30.71
N LEU A 195 1.13 -9.85 -30.01
CA LEU A 195 1.77 -11.04 -30.57
C LEU A 195 0.86 -12.25 -30.84
N GLY A 196 -0.47 -12.10 -30.76
CA GLY A 196 -1.43 -13.17 -31.03
C GLY A 196 -1.53 -14.21 -29.91
N SER A 197 -1.11 -13.86 -28.71
CA SER A 197 -1.15 -14.72 -27.52
C SER A 197 -2.12 -14.19 -26.47
N VAL A 198 -2.63 -15.07 -25.61
CA VAL A 198 -3.51 -14.65 -24.51
C VAL A 198 -2.66 -14.13 -23.34
N GLY A 199 -2.93 -12.90 -22.91
CA GLY A 199 -2.35 -12.31 -21.70
C GLY A 199 -3.24 -12.57 -20.49
N PHE A 200 -2.70 -13.24 -19.47
CA PHE A 200 -3.40 -13.51 -18.22
C PHE A 200 -2.44 -13.69 -17.03
N GLY A 201 -2.97 -13.48 -15.84
CA GLY A 201 -2.28 -13.72 -14.57
C GLY A 201 -1.27 -12.66 -14.17
N PHE A 202 -0.52 -12.94 -13.11
CA PHE A 202 0.33 -11.95 -12.45
C PHE A 202 1.68 -11.70 -13.13
N SER A 203 2.09 -12.51 -14.10
CA SER A 203 3.46 -12.51 -14.66
C SER A 203 3.87 -11.14 -15.19
N GLY A 204 3.08 -10.51 -16.06
CA GLY A 204 3.39 -9.18 -16.60
C GLY A 204 3.55 -8.11 -15.51
N ALA A 205 2.69 -8.14 -14.49
CA ALA A 205 2.75 -7.21 -13.37
C ALA A 205 3.93 -7.48 -12.44
N LEU A 206 4.24 -8.75 -12.18
CA LEU A 206 5.41 -9.18 -11.40
C LEU A 206 6.72 -8.74 -12.03
N PHE A 207 6.87 -8.96 -13.34
CA PHE A 207 8.03 -8.47 -14.09
C PHE A 207 8.11 -6.94 -14.10
N GLY A 208 6.96 -6.26 -14.16
CA GLY A 208 6.90 -4.81 -14.01
C GLY A 208 7.38 -4.32 -12.63
N LEU A 209 6.99 -5.00 -11.55
CA LEU A 209 7.45 -4.70 -10.19
C LEU A 209 8.96 -4.95 -10.03
N LEU A 210 9.46 -6.10 -10.53
CA LEU A 210 10.90 -6.42 -10.52
C LEU A 210 11.72 -5.38 -11.28
N ALA A 211 11.25 -4.97 -12.46
CA ALA A 211 11.89 -3.93 -13.25
C ALA A 211 11.84 -2.57 -12.53
N GLY A 212 10.72 -2.24 -11.91
CA GLY A 212 10.58 -1.02 -11.11
C GLY A 212 11.57 -0.98 -9.94
N PHE A 213 11.76 -2.10 -9.25
CA PHE A 213 12.76 -2.20 -8.17
C PHE A 213 14.18 -2.01 -8.70
N PHE A 214 14.49 -2.60 -9.85
CA PHE A 214 15.80 -2.44 -10.47
C PHE A 214 16.09 -0.96 -10.77
N ILE A 215 15.11 -0.22 -11.32
CA ILE A 215 15.25 1.21 -11.60
C ILE A 215 15.49 2.01 -10.30
N VAL A 216 14.71 1.74 -9.25
CA VAL A 216 14.86 2.44 -7.97
C VAL A 216 16.22 2.12 -7.33
N GLN A 217 16.64 0.86 -7.30
CA GLN A 217 17.93 0.47 -6.74
C GLN A 217 19.11 1.08 -7.51
N ARG A 218 19.02 1.13 -8.85
CA ARG A 218 20.03 1.77 -9.70
C ARG A 218 20.11 3.27 -9.44
N SER A 219 18.97 3.93 -9.23
CA SER A 219 18.93 5.36 -8.93
C SER A 219 19.59 5.74 -7.60
N MET A 220 19.61 4.79 -6.64
CA MET A 220 20.29 4.94 -5.35
C MET A 220 21.77 4.51 -5.37
N GLY A 221 22.32 4.16 -6.54
CA GLY A 221 23.70 3.68 -6.66
C GLY A 221 23.92 2.23 -6.23
N GLY A 222 22.84 1.47 -5.96
CA GLY A 222 22.93 0.06 -5.57
C GLY A 222 23.27 -0.87 -6.73
N VAL A 223 23.92 -1.99 -6.40
CA VAL A 223 24.26 -3.06 -7.36
C VAL A 223 23.06 -4.00 -7.51
N GLY A 224 22.31 -3.85 -8.61
CA GLY A 224 21.11 -4.63 -8.91
C GLY A 224 21.34 -6.04 -9.47
N THR A 225 22.54 -6.61 -9.32
CA THR A 225 22.91 -7.92 -9.90
C THR A 225 21.97 -9.03 -9.44
N GLN A 226 21.56 -9.04 -8.17
CA GLN A 226 20.62 -10.04 -7.67
C GLN A 226 19.26 -9.98 -8.38
N LEU A 227 18.73 -8.78 -8.63
CA LEU A 227 17.47 -8.63 -9.37
C LEU A 227 17.61 -9.05 -10.82
N LEU A 228 18.73 -8.73 -11.47
CA LEU A 228 19.01 -9.18 -12.83
C LEU A 228 19.08 -10.70 -12.92
N ILE A 229 19.70 -11.36 -11.94
CA ILE A 229 19.74 -12.83 -11.85
C ILE A 229 18.32 -13.39 -11.70
N ILE A 230 17.49 -12.82 -10.81
CA ILE A 230 16.10 -13.27 -10.62
C ILE A 230 15.29 -13.08 -11.91
N ILE A 231 15.40 -11.93 -12.57
CA ILE A 231 14.71 -11.64 -13.83
C ILE A 231 15.17 -12.65 -14.90
N ALA A 232 16.47 -12.83 -15.08
CA ALA A 232 17.03 -13.76 -16.06
C ALA A 232 16.58 -15.21 -15.80
N LEU A 233 16.60 -15.65 -14.54
CA LEU A 233 16.14 -16.98 -14.14
C LEU A 233 14.64 -17.16 -14.43
N ASN A 234 13.80 -16.17 -14.12
CA ASN A 234 12.36 -16.25 -14.41
C ASN A 234 12.08 -16.27 -15.92
N VAL A 235 12.83 -15.50 -16.72
CA VAL A 235 12.75 -15.57 -18.19
C VAL A 235 13.17 -16.95 -18.69
N MET A 236 14.28 -17.49 -18.18
CA MET A 236 14.77 -18.83 -18.55
C MET A 236 13.72 -19.91 -18.25
N ILE A 237 13.13 -19.88 -17.05
CA ILE A 237 12.04 -20.79 -16.66
C ILE A 237 10.85 -20.59 -17.61
N SER A 238 10.46 -19.35 -17.90
CA SER A 238 9.37 -19.09 -18.85
C SER A 238 9.64 -19.67 -20.24
N VAL A 239 10.88 -19.61 -20.74
CA VAL A 239 11.23 -20.23 -22.03
C VAL A 239 11.12 -21.75 -21.97
N LEU A 240 11.60 -22.37 -20.88
CA LEU A 240 11.59 -23.83 -20.71
C LEU A 240 10.17 -24.42 -20.60
N PHE A 241 9.24 -23.68 -19.99
CA PHE A 241 7.86 -24.13 -19.75
C PHE A 241 6.83 -23.54 -20.72
N GLY A 242 7.28 -22.96 -21.85
CA GLY A 242 6.38 -22.43 -22.89
C GLY A 242 5.54 -21.22 -22.45
N GLY A 243 6.07 -20.40 -21.55
CA GLY A 243 5.41 -19.21 -21.03
C GLY A 243 5.38 -18.04 -22.03
N ASN A 244 4.47 -17.10 -21.80
CA ASN A 244 4.21 -15.98 -22.69
C ASN A 244 5.29 -14.88 -22.59
N LEU A 245 6.37 -15.01 -23.37
CA LEU A 245 7.49 -14.06 -23.37
C LEU A 245 7.06 -12.62 -23.67
N ALA A 246 6.06 -12.43 -24.54
CA ALA A 246 5.52 -11.12 -24.86
C ALA A 246 5.02 -10.40 -23.60
N MET A 247 4.34 -11.15 -22.73
CA MET A 247 3.81 -10.63 -21.47
C MET A 247 4.93 -10.22 -20.52
N LEU A 248 5.98 -11.06 -20.44
CA LEU A 248 7.12 -10.83 -19.56
C LEU A 248 7.88 -9.57 -19.98
N PHE A 249 8.25 -9.46 -21.26
CA PHE A 249 8.99 -8.32 -21.77
C PHE A 249 8.15 -7.03 -21.79
N GLY A 250 6.88 -7.12 -22.19
CA GLY A 250 5.96 -5.98 -22.12
C GLY A 250 5.77 -5.49 -20.69
N GLY A 251 5.63 -6.43 -19.73
CA GLY A 251 5.55 -6.12 -18.31
C GLY A 251 6.80 -5.45 -17.77
N LEU A 252 7.98 -5.98 -18.11
CA LEU A 252 9.29 -5.42 -17.74
C LEU A 252 9.45 -3.98 -18.24
N ILE A 253 9.12 -3.73 -19.52
CA ILE A 253 9.19 -2.40 -20.12
C ILE A 253 8.19 -1.45 -19.46
N GLY A 254 6.93 -1.87 -19.31
CA GLY A 254 5.87 -1.07 -18.71
C GLY A 254 6.17 -0.65 -17.27
N GLY A 255 6.64 -1.59 -16.45
CA GLY A 255 7.02 -1.31 -15.06
C GLY A 255 8.28 -0.46 -14.94
N ALA A 256 9.30 -0.71 -15.77
CA ALA A 256 10.52 0.11 -15.80
C ALA A 256 10.22 1.57 -16.16
N LEU A 257 9.42 1.80 -17.21
CA LEU A 257 9.02 3.15 -17.63
C LEU A 257 8.21 3.86 -16.56
N ALA A 258 7.23 3.18 -15.95
CA ALA A 258 6.42 3.76 -14.89
C ALA A 258 7.27 4.15 -13.67
N ALA A 259 8.16 3.26 -13.21
CA ALA A 259 9.06 3.55 -12.10
C ALA A 259 10.04 4.69 -12.42
N PHE A 260 10.59 4.72 -13.64
CA PHE A 260 11.49 5.77 -14.10
C PHE A 260 10.79 7.14 -14.12
N ILE A 261 9.56 7.21 -14.66
CA ILE A 261 8.75 8.43 -14.67
C ILE A 261 8.49 8.89 -13.23
N LEU A 262 8.01 8.00 -12.36
CA LEU A 262 7.71 8.35 -10.97
C LEU A 262 8.95 8.90 -10.25
N GLY A 263 10.09 8.23 -10.36
CA GLY A 263 11.34 8.70 -9.73
C GLY A 263 11.85 10.02 -10.31
N ARG A 264 11.67 10.26 -11.62
CA ARG A 264 12.12 11.50 -12.27
C ARG A 264 11.34 12.74 -11.82
N PHE A 265 10.04 12.58 -11.57
CA PHE A 265 9.14 13.67 -11.18
C PHE A 265 9.10 13.92 -9.66
N GLU A 266 9.54 12.96 -8.84
CA GLU A 266 9.64 13.12 -7.39
C GLU A 266 10.64 14.21 -6.98
N TYR A 267 11.76 14.32 -7.69
CA TYR A 267 12.80 15.31 -7.39
C TYR A 267 12.55 16.71 -8.01
N ARG A 268 11.49 16.88 -8.80
CA ARG A 268 11.16 18.18 -9.42
C ARG A 268 10.17 18.94 -8.54
N ALA A 269 10.69 19.90 -7.77
CA ALA A 269 9.93 20.76 -6.86
C ALA A 269 8.79 21.59 -7.51
N ARG A 270 8.65 21.63 -8.85
CA ARG A 270 7.59 22.38 -9.57
C ARG A 270 6.64 21.53 -10.42
N SER A 271 6.77 20.20 -10.44
CA SER A 271 5.81 19.38 -11.20
C SER A 271 4.52 19.21 -10.43
N LYS A 272 3.39 19.43 -11.10
CA LYS A 272 2.07 19.07 -10.57
C LYS A 272 2.03 17.55 -10.34
N PRO A 273 1.45 17.05 -9.24
CA PRO A 273 1.40 15.61 -8.96
C PRO A 273 0.65 14.80 -10.03
N ALA A 274 -0.18 15.44 -10.86
CA ALA A 274 -0.90 14.81 -11.96
C ALA A 274 -0.03 14.50 -13.20
N THR A 275 1.10 15.17 -13.42
CA THR A 275 1.91 14.97 -14.64
C THR A 275 2.50 13.56 -14.78
N PRO A 276 3.10 12.92 -13.75
CA PRO A 276 3.60 11.54 -13.91
C PRO A 276 2.46 10.55 -14.19
N VAL A 277 1.30 10.72 -13.56
CA VAL A 277 0.14 9.86 -13.81
C VAL A 277 -0.36 10.01 -15.24
N ALA A 278 -0.46 11.24 -15.75
CA ALA A 278 -0.88 11.48 -17.13
C ALA A 278 0.07 10.84 -18.15
N LEU A 279 1.38 10.87 -17.91
CA LEU A 279 2.37 10.22 -18.77
C LEU A 279 2.23 8.69 -18.75
N ILE A 280 2.00 8.11 -17.57
CA ILE A 280 1.79 6.66 -17.43
C ILE A 280 0.50 6.23 -18.16
N VAL A 281 -0.58 6.98 -18.00
CA VAL A 281 -1.85 6.71 -18.71
C VAL A 281 -1.67 6.87 -20.23
N ALA A 282 -0.88 7.83 -20.68
CA ALA A 282 -0.54 7.95 -22.10
C ALA A 282 0.22 6.72 -22.62
N ILE A 283 1.16 6.17 -21.85
CA ILE A 283 1.85 4.92 -22.20
C ILE A 283 0.85 3.76 -22.32
N TRP A 284 -0.12 3.66 -21.40
CA TRP A 284 -1.15 2.63 -21.47
C TRP A 284 -2.00 2.77 -22.74
N ALA A 285 -2.44 3.99 -23.04
CA ALA A 285 -3.23 4.27 -24.25
C ALA A 285 -2.45 3.89 -25.51
N VAL A 286 -1.17 4.27 -25.61
CA VAL A 286 -0.31 3.93 -26.76
C VAL A 286 -0.14 2.41 -26.87
N ALA A 287 0.15 1.70 -25.78
CA ALA A 287 0.31 0.25 -25.80
C ALA A 287 -0.96 -0.46 -26.28
N ILE A 288 -2.13 -0.03 -25.79
CA ILE A 288 -3.43 -0.57 -26.19
C ILE A 288 -3.71 -0.29 -27.67
N ILE A 289 -3.50 0.95 -28.13
CA ILE A 289 -3.69 1.33 -29.54
C ILE A 289 -2.78 0.51 -30.46
N VAL A 290 -1.52 0.32 -30.10
CA VAL A 290 -0.59 -0.50 -30.89
C VAL A 290 -1.08 -1.95 -30.96
N ALA A 291 -1.54 -2.51 -29.84
CA ALA A 291 -2.07 -3.88 -29.81
C ALA A 291 -3.34 -4.03 -30.67
N THR A 292 -4.28 -3.09 -30.58
CA THR A 292 -5.52 -3.13 -31.36
C THR A 292 -5.27 -2.93 -32.86
N VAL A 293 -4.44 -1.96 -33.23
CA VAL A 293 -4.05 -1.73 -34.64
C VAL A 293 -3.34 -2.95 -35.21
N ARG A 294 -2.43 -3.57 -34.46
CA ARG A 294 -1.73 -4.77 -34.95
C ARG A 294 -2.71 -5.92 -35.19
N ILE A 295 -3.67 -6.14 -34.29
CA ILE A 295 -4.71 -7.16 -34.48
C ILE A 295 -5.65 -6.85 -35.63
N ALA A 296 -5.93 -5.58 -35.91
CA ALA A 296 -6.77 -5.18 -37.04
C ALA A 296 -6.06 -5.29 -38.39
N VAL A 297 -4.74 -5.08 -38.42
CA VAL A 297 -3.93 -5.08 -39.67
C VAL A 297 -3.40 -6.46 -40.04
N VAL A 298 -3.01 -7.28 -39.05
CA VAL A 298 -2.43 -8.62 -39.26
C VAL A 298 -3.43 -9.77 -39.56
N PRO A 299 -4.76 -9.68 -39.41
CA PRO A 299 -5.65 -10.80 -39.70
C PRO A 299 -5.84 -11.02 -41.22
N ALA A 300 -5.31 -10.11 -42.06
CA ALA A 300 -5.46 -10.14 -43.51
C ALA A 300 -4.37 -10.93 -44.27
N LEU A 301 -3.44 -11.61 -43.58
CA LEU A 301 -2.34 -12.37 -44.19
C LEU A 301 -2.34 -13.88 -43.86
N GLY A 302 -3.41 -14.38 -43.25
CA GLY A 302 -3.61 -15.81 -42.94
C GLY A 302 -4.60 -16.48 -43.87
#